data_AF-A0A7W0T215-F1
#
_entry.id   AF-A0A7W0T215-F1
#
_cell.length_a   1.000
_cell.length_b   1.000
_cell.length_c   1.000
_cell.angle_alpha   90.00
_cell.angle_beta   90.00
_cell.angle_gamma   90.00
#
_symmetry.space_group_name_H-M   'P 1'
#
loop_
_entity.id
_entity.type
_entity.pdbx_description
1 polymer ?
#
loop_
_entity_poly.entity_id
_entity_poly.type
_entity_poly.pdbx_seq_one_letter_code
_entity_poly.pdbx_strand_id
1 'polypeptide(L)'
;MSADERDDEELDQELEDTELAQADGEASANGEEPPPELSRKIRRRRRRTRPRSKTIAMKRLTREELRVGAAMYPPVDIPRPTNRSECAGEMRPCPWVACKHHLYLDINPETGSIKINFPDLEPWELKNTCALDVAEKGGITLEEVGEIMNLTRERIRQVEVRGLLKLKMGSPSPDELGAELLAGKKIEIN
;
A
#
# COMPACT_ATOMS: atom_id res chain seq x y z
N MET A 1 -17.81 15.19 -34.61
CA MET A 1 -18.76 14.60 -33.65
C MET A 1 -18.56 13.10 -33.71
N SER A 2 -17.66 12.60 -32.87
CA SER A 2 -17.44 11.18 -32.63
C SER A 2 -17.15 11.07 -31.15
N ALA A 3 -18.07 10.44 -30.43
CA ALA A 3 -18.07 10.33 -28.98
C ALA A 3 -17.62 8.91 -28.64
N ASP A 4 -16.35 8.72 -28.32
CA ASP A 4 -15.79 7.40 -27.93
C ASP A 4 -14.62 7.52 -26.94
N GLU A 5 -14.60 8.57 -26.11
CA GLU A 5 -13.69 8.66 -24.96
C GLU A 5 -14.52 9.08 -23.74
N ARG A 6 -15.35 8.16 -23.25
CA ARG A 6 -15.83 8.23 -21.86
C ARG A 6 -14.78 7.54 -21.00
N ASP A 7 -14.29 8.28 -20.01
CA ASP A 7 -13.29 7.87 -19.06
C ASP A 7 -13.68 6.54 -18.39
N ASP A 8 -12.76 5.57 -18.36
CA ASP A 8 -12.93 4.26 -17.72
C ASP A 8 -13.33 4.35 -16.23
N GLU A 9 -13.15 5.51 -15.59
CA GLU A 9 -13.60 5.79 -14.21
C GLU A 9 -15.11 6.02 -14.08
N GLU A 10 -15.81 6.41 -15.15
CA GLU A 10 -17.26 6.69 -15.13
C GLU A 10 -18.08 5.40 -15.30
N LEU A 11 -17.53 4.41 -16.02
CA LEU A 11 -18.11 3.07 -16.20
C LEU A 11 -18.08 2.22 -14.94
N ASP A 12 -17.06 2.39 -14.08
CA ASP A 12 -16.97 1.74 -12.77
C ASP A 12 -18.07 2.24 -11.80
N GLN A 13 -18.63 3.43 -12.04
CA GLN A 13 -19.62 4.06 -11.17
C GLN A 13 -21.06 3.71 -11.56
N GLU A 14 -21.37 3.54 -12.85
CA GLU A 14 -22.70 3.08 -13.31
C GLU A 14 -22.95 1.58 -13.00
N LEU A 15 -21.90 0.76 -12.88
CA LEU A 15 -22.00 -0.64 -12.50
C LEU A 15 -22.20 -0.84 -10.97
N GLU A 16 -21.75 0.10 -10.13
CA GLU A 16 -22.04 0.07 -8.69
C GLU A 16 -23.50 0.47 -8.36
N ASP A 17 -24.14 1.31 -9.19
CA ASP A 17 -25.50 1.81 -8.93
C ASP A 17 -26.63 0.93 -9.49
N THR A 18 -26.36 0.13 -10.53
CA THR A 18 -27.38 -0.71 -11.18
C THR A 18 -27.63 -2.06 -10.51
N GLU A 19 -26.68 -2.62 -9.76
CA GLU A 19 -26.88 -3.87 -9.00
C GLU A 19 -27.65 -3.67 -7.67
N LEU A 20 -27.95 -2.43 -7.26
CA LEU A 20 -28.66 -2.13 -6.01
C LEU A 20 -30.16 -1.90 -6.17
N ALA A 21 -30.69 -1.84 -7.39
CA ALA A 21 -32.06 -1.38 -7.66
C ALA A 21 -33.10 -2.46 -8.01
N GLN A 22 -32.75 -3.76 -8.03
CA GLN A 22 -33.72 -4.80 -8.42
C GLN A 22 -33.65 -6.05 -7.53
N ALA A 23 -34.31 -5.98 -6.37
CA ALA A 23 -34.80 -7.18 -5.69
C ALA A 23 -35.99 -6.85 -4.76
N ASP A 24 -37.00 -6.18 -5.28
CA ASP A 24 -38.30 -6.04 -4.62
C ASP A 24 -39.14 -7.29 -4.93
N GLY A 25 -38.93 -8.34 -4.13
CA GLY A 25 -39.77 -9.53 -4.11
C GLY A 25 -40.67 -9.49 -2.89
N GLU A 26 -41.96 -9.20 -3.09
CA GLU A 26 -43.01 -9.31 -2.08
C GLU A 26 -43.18 -10.76 -1.59
N ALA A 27 -43.15 -10.96 -0.27
CA ALA A 27 -43.80 -12.10 0.36
C ALA A 27 -44.28 -11.72 1.78
N SER A 28 -45.55 -12.03 2.02
CA SER A 28 -46.35 -11.61 3.15
C SER A 28 -46.30 -12.60 4.33
N ALA A 29 -46.58 -12.07 5.52
CA ALA A 29 -47.25 -12.68 6.67
C ALA A 29 -46.62 -13.86 7.46
N ASN A 30 -46.47 -13.56 8.76
CA ASN A 30 -46.60 -14.43 9.95
C ASN A 30 -45.42 -15.30 10.41
N GLY A 31 -44.78 -14.83 11.49
CA GLY A 31 -44.27 -15.63 12.60
C GLY A 31 -43.00 -16.43 12.33
N GLU A 32 -41.83 -15.87 12.62
CA GLU A 32 -40.58 -16.64 12.63
C GLU A 32 -39.55 -16.06 13.59
N GLU A 33 -38.90 -16.98 14.30
CA GLU A 33 -37.89 -16.79 15.34
C GLU A 33 -36.75 -15.83 14.93
N PRO A 34 -36.07 -15.18 15.90
CA PRO A 34 -34.91 -14.35 15.58
C PRO A 34 -33.88 -15.18 14.79
N PRO A 35 -33.30 -14.63 13.70
CA PRO A 35 -32.38 -15.38 12.87
C PRO A 35 -31.18 -15.87 13.71
N PRO A 36 -30.68 -17.09 13.45
CA PRO A 36 -29.59 -17.67 14.23
C PRO A 36 -28.35 -16.76 14.20
N GLU A 37 -27.64 -16.66 15.33
CA GLU A 37 -26.48 -15.76 15.54
C GLU A 37 -25.37 -15.92 14.49
N LEU A 38 -25.35 -17.04 13.76
CA LEU A 38 -24.37 -17.36 12.71
C LEU A 38 -24.88 -17.09 11.28
N SER A 39 -26.00 -16.38 11.11
CA SER A 39 -26.51 -16.03 9.78
C SER A 39 -25.49 -15.19 9.01
N ARG A 40 -25.15 -15.61 7.78
CA ARG A 40 -24.23 -14.90 6.87
C ARG A 40 -24.66 -13.46 6.60
N LYS A 41 -25.96 -13.15 6.74
CA LYS A 41 -26.55 -11.81 6.62
C LYS A 41 -26.25 -10.89 7.82
N ILE A 42 -25.73 -11.44 8.93
CA ILE A 42 -25.30 -10.73 10.14
C ILE A 42 -23.77 -10.79 10.27
N ARG A 43 -23.01 -10.81 9.16
CA ARG A 43 -21.65 -10.27 9.25
C ARG A 43 -21.80 -8.76 9.36
N ARG A 44 -22.06 -8.27 10.58
CA ARG A 44 -21.81 -6.86 10.95
C ARG A 44 -20.44 -6.56 10.36
N ARG A 45 -20.36 -5.74 9.31
CA ARG A 45 -19.08 -5.27 8.76
C ARG A 45 -18.34 -4.74 9.98
N ARG A 46 -17.36 -5.49 10.51
CA ARG A 46 -16.57 -5.03 11.65
C ARG A 46 -15.99 -3.72 11.18
N ARG A 47 -16.49 -2.61 11.72
CA ARG A 47 -16.05 -1.27 11.37
C ARG A 47 -14.54 -1.31 11.57
N ARG A 48 -13.78 -1.00 10.52
CA ARG A 48 -12.32 -1.02 10.59
C ARG A 48 -11.92 -0.19 11.81
N THR A 49 -11.19 -0.78 12.74
CA THR A 49 -10.82 -0.14 14.00
C THR A 49 -9.86 1.03 13.78
N ARG A 50 -9.14 1.01 12.66
CA ARG A 50 -8.18 2.03 12.26
C ARG A 50 -8.61 2.79 11.00
N PRO A 51 -8.28 4.09 10.91
CA PRO A 51 -8.50 4.86 9.70
C PRO A 51 -7.69 4.30 8.52
N ARG A 52 -8.17 4.59 7.31
CA ARG A 52 -7.48 4.23 6.07
C ARG A 52 -6.29 5.16 5.85
N SER A 53 -5.29 4.67 5.12
CA SER A 53 -4.18 5.48 4.64
C SER A 53 -4.69 6.72 3.90
N LYS A 54 -4.02 7.86 4.08
CA LYS A 54 -4.37 9.14 3.44
C LYS A 54 -3.32 9.49 2.39
N THR A 55 -3.75 9.82 1.18
CA THR A 55 -2.85 10.26 0.11
C THR A 55 -2.95 11.77 -0.08
N ILE A 56 -1.81 12.45 -0.05
CA ILE A 56 -1.64 13.86 -0.39
C ILE A 56 -1.16 13.91 -1.84
N ALA A 57 -2.00 14.40 -2.74
CA ALA A 57 -1.68 14.55 -4.16
C ALA A 57 -1.07 15.93 -4.40
N MET A 58 0.19 15.98 -4.81
CA MET A 58 0.91 17.26 -5.04
C MET A 58 0.23 18.13 -6.09
N LYS A 59 -0.33 17.54 -7.15
CA LYS A 59 -1.03 18.27 -8.22
C LYS A 59 -2.34 18.93 -7.78
N ARG A 60 -2.90 18.55 -6.63
CA ARG A 60 -4.15 19.13 -6.09
C ARG A 60 -3.92 20.31 -5.16
N LEU A 61 -2.67 20.55 -4.74
CA LEU A 61 -2.33 21.72 -3.93
C LEU A 61 -2.30 22.97 -4.80
N THR A 62 -2.90 24.03 -4.30
CA THR A 62 -2.82 25.36 -4.93
C THR A 62 -1.40 25.91 -4.79
N ARG A 63 -1.05 26.84 -5.70
CA ARG A 63 0.25 27.52 -5.65
C ARG A 63 0.47 28.26 -4.32
N GLU A 64 -0.60 28.79 -3.72
CA GLU A 64 -0.52 29.49 -2.44
C GLU A 64 -0.32 28.52 -1.27
N GLU A 65 -1.01 27.37 -1.24
CA GLU A 65 -0.78 26.33 -0.23
C GLU A 65 0.65 25.79 -0.30
N LEU A 66 1.21 25.62 -1.50
CA LEU A 66 2.59 25.20 -1.67
C LEU A 66 3.58 26.26 -1.17
N ARG A 67 3.32 27.55 -1.45
CA ARG A 67 4.13 28.68 -0.99
C ARG A 67 4.12 28.78 0.54
N VAL A 68 2.94 28.68 1.13
CA VAL A 68 2.75 28.70 2.59
C VAL A 68 3.43 27.49 3.23
N GLY A 69 3.29 26.30 2.64
CA GLY A 69 3.98 25.09 3.10
C GLY A 69 5.50 25.24 3.07
N ALA A 70 6.07 25.75 1.98
CA ALA A 70 7.51 25.97 1.85
C ALA A 70 8.03 27.06 2.81
N ALA A 71 7.21 28.08 3.11
CA ALA A 71 7.56 29.12 4.09
C ALA A 71 7.52 28.60 5.53
N MET A 72 6.55 27.74 5.87
CA MET A 72 6.46 27.13 7.21
C MET A 72 7.52 26.05 7.44
N TYR A 73 7.80 25.25 6.41
CA TYR A 73 8.74 24.13 6.47
C TYR A 73 9.80 24.28 5.37
N PRO A 74 10.82 25.14 5.57
CA PRO A 74 11.88 25.28 4.61
C PRO A 74 12.65 23.96 4.45
N PRO A 75 13.12 23.63 3.24
CA PRO A 75 13.93 22.44 3.03
C PRO A 75 15.19 22.53 3.89
N VAL A 76 15.38 21.52 4.74
CA VAL A 76 16.57 21.44 5.59
C VAL A 76 17.56 20.50 4.94
N ASP A 77 18.76 20.98 4.67
CA ASP A 77 19.85 20.19 4.10
C ASP A 77 20.66 19.53 5.22
N ILE A 78 20.04 18.55 5.88
CA ILE A 78 20.70 17.73 6.90
C ILE A 78 21.31 16.52 6.20
N PRO A 79 22.60 16.21 6.45
CA PRO A 79 23.22 15.03 5.87
C PRO A 79 22.46 13.78 6.33
N ARG A 80 21.93 13.05 5.37
CA ARG A 80 21.19 11.80 5.57
C ARG A 80 22.09 10.61 5.26
N PRO A 81 21.96 9.49 5.99
CA PRO A 81 22.63 8.25 5.62
C PRO A 81 22.19 7.78 4.24
N THR A 82 23.16 7.40 3.43
CA THR A 82 22.96 6.94 2.05
C THR A 82 22.78 5.42 1.99
N ASN A 83 23.47 4.72 2.88
CA ASN A 83 23.58 3.26 2.87
C ASN A 83 23.00 2.63 4.14
N ARG A 84 22.63 1.35 4.04
CA ARG A 84 22.13 0.58 5.19
C ARG A 84 23.15 0.48 6.32
N SER A 85 24.43 0.36 5.99
CA SER A 85 25.52 0.32 6.97
C SER A 85 25.58 1.58 7.85
N GLU A 86 25.24 2.74 7.29
CA GLU A 86 25.23 4.02 7.99
C GLU A 86 24.00 4.16 8.89
N CYS A 87 22.81 3.75 8.40
CA CYS A 87 21.57 3.92 9.16
C CYS A 87 21.18 2.75 10.07
N ALA A 88 21.84 1.59 9.99
CA ALA A 88 21.46 0.41 10.77
C ALA A 88 21.55 0.66 12.28
N GLY A 89 22.63 1.29 12.74
CA GLY A 89 22.92 1.57 14.15
C GLY A 89 22.39 2.91 14.68
N GLU A 90 21.61 3.64 13.88
CA GLU A 90 21.01 4.90 14.32
C GLU A 90 19.81 4.71 15.27
N MET A 91 19.29 5.83 15.76
CA MET A 91 18.15 5.86 16.68
C MET A 91 16.90 5.21 16.08
N ARG A 92 16.21 4.41 16.90
CA ARG A 92 14.89 3.82 16.61
C ARG A 92 13.88 4.39 17.62
N PRO A 93 12.68 4.81 17.23
CA PRO A 93 12.09 4.90 15.87
C PRO A 93 12.91 5.73 14.87
N CYS A 94 12.97 5.32 13.60
CA CYS A 94 13.84 5.95 12.59
C CYS A 94 13.41 7.40 12.31
N PRO A 95 14.32 8.40 12.43
CA PRO A 95 13.98 9.81 12.17
C PRO A 95 13.80 10.12 10.68
N TRP A 96 14.31 9.25 9.80
CA TRP A 96 14.38 9.48 8.35
C TRP A 96 13.09 9.12 7.63
N VAL A 97 11.99 9.83 7.93
CA VAL A 97 10.65 9.55 7.38
C VAL A 97 10.56 9.62 5.86
N ALA A 98 11.44 10.37 5.20
CA ALA A 98 11.51 10.48 3.74
C ALA A 98 12.31 9.33 3.07
N CYS A 99 12.74 8.32 3.82
CA CYS A 99 13.48 7.19 3.25
C CYS A 99 12.52 6.27 2.50
N LYS A 100 12.95 5.70 1.36
CA LYS A 100 12.15 4.73 0.57
C LYS A 100 11.68 3.51 1.38
N HIS A 101 12.43 3.12 2.41
CA HIS A 101 12.14 1.95 3.23
C HIS A 101 11.37 2.29 4.52
N HIS A 102 10.95 3.56 4.69
CA HIS A 102 10.25 3.99 5.88
C HIS A 102 8.77 3.59 5.80
N LEU A 103 8.23 2.99 6.86
CA LEU A 103 6.88 2.41 6.85
C LEU A 103 5.76 3.44 7.04
N TYR A 104 6.10 4.69 7.42
CA TYR A 104 5.12 5.75 7.62
C TYR A 104 4.65 6.40 6.31
N LEU A 105 5.56 6.65 5.36
CA LEU A 105 5.30 7.39 4.12
C LEU A 105 5.71 6.56 2.90
N ASP A 106 4.79 6.43 1.95
CA ASP A 106 5.08 5.92 0.61
C ASP A 106 5.04 7.08 -0.39
N ILE A 107 6.13 7.31 -1.10
CA ILE A 107 6.23 8.39 -2.11
C ILE A 107 6.20 7.76 -3.50
N ASN A 108 5.31 8.25 -4.36
CA ASN A 108 5.32 7.89 -5.77
C ASN A 108 6.34 8.78 -6.51
N PRO A 109 7.41 8.20 -7.11
CA PRO A 109 8.46 8.98 -7.76
C PRO A 109 8.00 9.69 -9.05
N GLU A 110 6.97 9.17 -9.73
CA GLU A 110 6.46 9.74 -10.98
C GLU A 110 5.47 10.88 -10.73
N THR A 111 4.53 10.67 -9.81
CA THR A 111 3.45 11.63 -9.55
C THR A 111 3.75 12.59 -8.41
N GLY A 112 4.74 12.29 -7.57
CA GLY A 112 5.05 13.01 -6.35
C GLY A 112 3.98 12.86 -5.24
N SER A 113 2.99 11.99 -5.42
CA SER A 113 1.95 11.75 -4.41
C SER A 113 2.55 11.08 -3.17
N ILE A 114 2.16 11.56 -1.99
CA ILE A 114 2.64 11.06 -0.70
C ILE A 114 1.49 10.32 -0.01
N LYS A 115 1.64 9.02 0.23
CA LYS A 115 0.68 8.20 0.96
C LYS A 115 1.17 8.00 2.40
N ILE A 116 0.37 8.46 3.35
CA ILE A 116 0.56 8.27 4.79
C ILE A 116 -0.15 6.98 5.18
N ASN A 117 0.59 5.99 5.65
CA ASN A 117 0.05 4.67 5.96
C ASN A 117 -0.85 4.69 7.20
N PHE A 118 -0.44 5.41 8.24
CA PHE A 118 -1.18 5.57 9.50
C PHE A 118 -1.41 7.06 9.76
N PRO A 119 -2.55 7.64 9.34
CA PRO A 119 -2.81 9.06 9.58
C PRO A 119 -3.15 9.38 11.04
N ASP A 120 -3.40 8.36 11.85
CA ASP A 120 -3.71 8.42 13.27
C ASP A 120 -2.49 8.30 14.18
N LEU A 121 -1.33 7.94 13.63
CA LEU A 121 -0.12 7.71 14.42
C LEU A 121 1.02 8.58 13.91
N GLU A 122 1.84 9.03 14.85
CA GLU A 122 3.08 9.72 14.51
C GLU A 122 4.24 8.72 14.32
N PRO A 123 5.33 9.09 13.62
CA PRO A 123 6.44 8.18 13.34
C PRO A 123 7.04 7.50 14.58
N TRP A 124 7.04 8.19 15.72
CA TRP A 124 7.57 7.66 16.99
C TRP A 124 6.61 6.71 17.71
N GLU A 125 5.34 6.65 17.32
CA GLU A 125 4.34 5.74 17.88
C GLU A 125 4.27 4.41 17.11
N LEU A 126 4.96 4.32 15.97
CA LEU A 126 4.99 3.12 15.14
C LEU A 126 5.83 2.02 15.80
N LYS A 127 5.27 0.81 15.85
CA LYS A 127 5.96 -0.40 16.33
C LYS A 127 7.21 -0.73 15.49
N ASN A 128 7.11 -0.54 14.18
CA ASN A 128 8.20 -0.73 13.23
C ASN A 128 8.24 0.47 12.29
N THR A 129 9.40 1.09 12.15
CA THR A 129 9.60 2.25 11.26
C THR A 129 10.29 1.91 9.95
N CYS A 130 11.02 0.79 9.88
CA CYS A 130 11.83 0.43 8.72
C CYS A 130 11.48 -0.97 8.19
N ALA A 131 11.21 -1.06 6.89
CA ALA A 131 10.94 -2.33 6.21
C ALA A 131 12.16 -3.26 6.22
N LEU A 132 13.38 -2.71 6.18
CA LEU A 132 14.61 -3.51 6.22
C LEU A 132 14.81 -4.20 7.58
N ASP A 133 14.51 -3.51 8.69
CA ASP A 133 14.57 -4.11 10.03
C ASP A 133 13.56 -5.24 10.17
N VAL A 134 12.38 -5.08 9.56
CA VAL A 134 11.34 -6.12 9.57
C VAL A 134 11.79 -7.32 8.73
N ALA A 135 12.43 -7.09 7.58
CA ALA A 135 12.96 -8.14 6.72
C ALA A 135 14.12 -8.92 7.38
N GLU A 136 15.03 -8.24 8.08
CA GLU A 136 16.17 -8.86 8.77
C GLU A 136 15.74 -9.84 9.87
N LYS A 137 14.59 -9.61 10.52
CA LYS A 137 14.04 -10.53 11.53
C LYS A 137 13.61 -11.87 10.94
N GLY A 138 13.28 -11.91 9.64
CA GLY A 138 12.80 -13.09 8.95
C GLY A 138 11.41 -13.57 9.40
N GLY A 139 10.77 -14.38 8.56
CA GLY A 139 9.61 -15.19 8.96
C GLY A 139 8.34 -14.41 9.34
N ILE A 140 7.94 -13.42 8.53
CA ILE A 140 6.71 -12.64 8.77
C ILE A 140 5.50 -13.21 8.01
N THR A 141 4.35 -13.22 8.67
CA THR A 141 3.07 -13.67 8.07
C THR A 141 2.40 -12.56 7.26
N LEU A 142 1.47 -12.93 6.36
CA LEU A 142 0.73 -11.95 5.54
C LEU A 142 -0.15 -11.02 6.39
N GLU A 143 -0.65 -11.53 7.51
CA GLU A 143 -1.41 -10.78 8.50
C GLU A 143 -0.55 -9.70 9.16
N GLU A 144 0.64 -10.06 9.64
CA GLU A 144 1.57 -9.13 10.30
C GLU A 144 2.06 -8.05 9.33
N VAL A 145 2.37 -8.40 8.08
CA VAL A 145 2.72 -7.39 7.04
C VAL A 145 1.54 -6.45 6.81
N GLY A 146 0.32 -6.97 6.77
CA GLY A 146 -0.90 -6.16 6.65
C GLY A 146 -1.05 -5.17 7.80
N GLU A 147 -0.80 -5.60 9.04
CA GLU A 147 -0.82 -4.73 10.21
C GLU A 147 0.26 -3.65 10.18
N ILE A 148 1.45 -3.98 9.69
CA ILE A 148 2.60 -3.07 9.59
C ILE A 148 2.41 -2.02 8.50
N MET A 149 1.76 -2.36 7.37
CA MET A 149 1.57 -1.44 6.24
C MET A 149 0.15 -0.84 6.15
N ASN A 150 -0.70 -1.10 7.15
CA ASN A 150 -2.13 -0.74 7.15
C ASN A 150 -2.89 -1.25 5.91
N LEU A 151 -2.55 -2.46 5.45
CA LEU A 151 -3.17 -3.14 4.31
C LEU A 151 -3.97 -4.36 4.77
N THR A 152 -4.95 -4.77 3.96
CA THR A 152 -5.64 -6.03 4.23
C THR A 152 -4.73 -7.20 3.89
N ARG A 153 -4.90 -8.32 4.60
CA ARG A 153 -4.21 -9.58 4.29
C ARG A 153 -4.32 -9.96 2.81
N GLU A 154 -5.52 -9.85 2.24
CA GLU A 154 -5.75 -10.16 0.83
C GLU A 154 -4.98 -9.21 -0.10
N ARG A 155 -4.86 -7.93 0.25
CA ARG A 155 -4.06 -7.00 -0.54
C ARG A 155 -2.57 -7.37 -0.54
N ILE A 156 -2.02 -7.78 0.61
CA ILE A 156 -0.62 -8.26 0.69
C ILE A 156 -0.44 -9.52 -0.17
N ARG A 157 -1.37 -10.49 -0.08
CA ARG A 157 -1.36 -11.69 -0.92
C ARG A 157 -1.32 -11.35 -2.41
N GLN A 158 -2.13 -10.40 -2.86
CA GLN A 158 -2.12 -9.94 -4.26
C GLN A 158 -0.77 -9.32 -4.66
N VAL A 159 -0.19 -8.50 -3.79
CA VAL A 159 1.12 -7.88 -4.03
C VAL A 159 2.21 -8.96 -4.12
N GLU A 160 2.20 -9.94 -3.22
CA GLU A 160 3.12 -11.07 -3.22
C GLU A 160 3.01 -11.87 -4.53
N VAL A 161 1.81 -12.29 -4.91
CA VAL A 161 1.59 -13.05 -6.16
C VAL A 161 2.08 -12.26 -7.38
N ARG A 162 1.74 -10.97 -7.46
CA ARG A 162 2.20 -10.10 -8.54
C ARG A 162 3.73 -9.94 -8.52
N GLY A 163 4.32 -9.81 -7.35
CA GLY A 163 5.76 -9.71 -7.16
C GLY A 163 6.49 -10.97 -7.63
N LEU A 164 6.01 -12.14 -7.23
CA LEU A 164 6.54 -13.44 -7.65
C LEU A 164 6.44 -13.64 -9.16
N LEU A 165 5.33 -13.22 -9.77
CA LEU A 165 5.18 -13.28 -11.23
C LEU A 165 6.20 -12.39 -11.95
N LYS A 166 6.40 -11.15 -11.50
CA LYS A 166 7.40 -10.24 -12.07
C LYS A 166 8.81 -10.80 -11.94
N LEU A 167 9.14 -11.39 -10.78
CA LEU A 167 10.43 -12.03 -10.57
C LEU A 167 10.61 -13.21 -11.54
N LYS A 168 9.63 -14.08 -11.69
CA LYS A 168 9.69 -15.21 -12.64
C LYS A 168 9.87 -14.77 -14.10
N MET A 169 9.30 -13.63 -14.49
CA MET A 169 9.42 -13.10 -15.85
C MET A 169 10.75 -12.36 -16.09
N GLY A 170 11.31 -11.73 -15.05
CA GLY A 170 12.54 -10.95 -15.14
C GLY A 170 13.81 -11.71 -14.73
N SER A 171 13.69 -12.84 -14.04
CA SER A 171 14.83 -13.71 -13.73
C SER A 171 15.10 -14.64 -14.92
N PRO A 172 16.34 -14.73 -15.42
CA PRO A 172 16.69 -15.80 -16.36
C PRO A 172 16.39 -17.15 -15.71
N SER A 173 16.02 -18.13 -16.52
CA SER A 173 15.74 -19.47 -16.01
C SER A 173 16.96 -20.02 -15.24
N PRO A 174 16.76 -20.88 -14.23
CA PRO A 174 17.87 -21.50 -13.51
C PRO A 174 18.89 -22.19 -14.45
N ASP A 175 18.41 -22.70 -15.58
CA ASP A 175 19.23 -23.34 -16.61
C ASP A 175 20.09 -22.33 -17.39
N GLU A 176 19.58 -21.13 -17.66
CA GLU A 176 20.34 -20.03 -18.28
C GLU A 176 21.37 -19.45 -17.32
N LEU A 177 21.02 -19.24 -16.04
CA LEU A 177 21.94 -18.81 -14.99
C LEU A 177 23.06 -19.82 -14.76
N GLY A 178 22.71 -21.12 -14.74
CA GLY A 178 23.68 -22.21 -14.64
C GLY A 178 24.61 -22.28 -15.84
N ALA A 179 24.08 -22.13 -17.06
CA ALA A 179 24.86 -22.11 -18.29
C ALA A 179 25.78 -20.89 -18.38
N GLU A 180 25.35 -19.70 -17.96
CA GLU A 180 26.16 -18.47 -17.96
C GLU A 180 27.27 -18.48 -16.91
N LEU A 181 26.99 -19.03 -15.71
CA LEU A 181 28.00 -19.23 -14.66
C LEU A 181 29.05 -20.27 -15.08
N LEU A 182 28.65 -21.36 -15.75
CA LEU A 182 29.57 -22.37 -16.31
C LEU A 182 30.36 -21.84 -17.52
N ALA A 183 29.79 -20.92 -18.28
CA ALA A 183 30.46 -20.25 -19.41
C ALA A 183 31.37 -19.07 -19.01
N GLY A 184 31.47 -18.76 -17.72
CA GLY A 184 32.41 -17.76 -17.19
C GLY A 184 32.05 -16.30 -17.52
N LYS A 185 30.82 -16.01 -17.94
CA LYS A 185 30.39 -14.61 -18.15
C LYS A 185 30.03 -13.98 -16.80
N LYS A 186 30.59 -12.81 -16.51
CA LYS A 186 30.14 -11.98 -15.38
C LYS A 186 28.74 -11.48 -15.69
N ILE A 187 27.77 -11.86 -14.86
CA ILE A 187 26.40 -11.37 -14.94
C ILE A 187 26.42 -9.91 -14.48
N GLU A 188 26.30 -8.98 -15.41
CA GLU A 188 26.04 -7.56 -15.08
C GLU A 188 24.54 -7.40 -14.84
N ILE A 189 24.18 -7.33 -13.55
CA ILE A 189 22.83 -7.00 -13.11
C ILE A 189 22.72 -5.47 -13.18
N ASN A 190 21.96 -4.96 -14.15
CA ASN A 190 21.55 -3.55 -14.21
C ASN A 190 20.54 -3.21 -13.10
#